data_AF-A0A382DVJ1-F1
#
_entry.id   AF-A0A382DVJ1-F1
#
_cell.length_a   1.000
_cell.length_b   1.000
_cell.length_c   1.000
_cell.angle_alpha   90.00
_cell.angle_beta   90.00
_cell.angle_gamma   90.00
#
_symmetry.space_group_name_H-M   'P 1'
#
loop_
_entity.id
_entity.type
_entity.pdbx_description
1 polymer ?
#
loop_
_entity_poly.entity_id
_entity_poly.type
_entity_poly.pdbx_seq_one_letter_code
_entity_poly.pdbx_strand_id
1 'polypeptide(L)' 'MFQKEVANRIIAKINSKNYGRLSIISNWKLNIKKEFDINPKSFFPKPKVDSTLLSFVPRKDFFHIKKP' A
#
# COMPACT_ATOMS: atom_id res chain seq x y z
N MET A 1 -8.24 -0.10 2.54
CA MET A 1 -7.80 1.03 3.41
C MET A 1 -6.81 0.50 4.41
N PHE A 2 -5.75 1.25 4.71
CA PHE A 2 -4.71 0.85 5.65
C PHE A 2 -4.36 2.02 6.57
N GLN A 3 -3.69 1.76 7.70
CA GLN A 3 -3.00 2.81 8.44
C GLN A 3 -2.00 3.51 7.52
N LYS A 4 -1.83 4.83 7.68
CA LYS A 4 -1.01 5.65 6.78
C LYS A 4 0.44 5.19 6.65
N GLU A 5 1.06 4.72 7.74
CA GLU A 5 2.42 4.16 7.70
C GLU A 5 2.50 2.90 6.82
N VAL A 6 1.55 1.98 6.98
CA VAL A 6 1.47 0.74 6.20
C VAL A 6 1.20 1.05 4.73
N ALA A 7 0.28 1.98 4.45
CA ALA A 7 -0.02 2.42 3.09
C ALA A 7 1.22 3.01 2.41
N ASN A 8 1.97 3.86 3.13
CA ASN A 8 3.22 4.44 2.63
C ASN A 8 4.30 3.39 2.34
N ARG A 9 4.33 2.28 3.10
CA ARG A 9 5.22 1.15 2.82
C ARG A 9 4.78 0.36 1.60
N ILE A 10 3.48 0.16 1.41
CA ILE A 10 2.94 -0.54 0.23
C ILE A 10 3.29 0.22 -1.07
N ILE A 11 3.14 1.55 -1.08
CA ILE A 11 3.39 2.40 -2.26
C ILE A 11 4.81 2.99 -2.32
N ALA A 12 5.72 2.54 -1.44
CA ALA A 12 7.05 3.13 -1.34
C ALA A 12 7.84 2.97 -2.65
N LYS A 13 8.55 4.04 -3.04
CA LYS A 13 9.47 4.01 -4.18
C LYS A 13 10.77 3.29 -3.80
N ILE A 14 11.41 2.68 -4.79
CA ILE A 14 12.75 2.07 -4.65
C ILE A 14 13.72 3.11 -4.04
N ASN A 15 14.61 2.64 -3.15
CA ASN A 15 15.59 3.45 -2.41
C ASN A 15 14.98 4.50 -1.46
N SER A 16 13.70 4.40 -1.12
CA SER A 16 13.13 5.20 -0.02
C SER A 16 13.22 4.45 1.31
N LYS A 17 13.22 5.19 2.43
CA LYS A 17 13.24 4.63 3.80
C LYS A 17 12.12 3.61 4.06
N ASN A 18 10.96 3.78 3.43
CA ASN A 18 9.79 2.92 3.61
C ASN A 18 9.77 1.72 2.65
N TYR A 19 10.74 1.62 1.74
CA TYR A 19 10.81 0.55 0.76
C TYR A 19 11.22 -0.77 1.41
N GLY A 20 10.51 -1.84 1.09
CA GLY A 20 10.86 -3.17 1.60
C GLY A 20 9.93 -4.26 1.07
N ARG A 21 9.82 -5.35 1.83
CA ARG A 21 9.07 -6.56 1.43
C ARG A 21 7.63 -6.27 1.00
N LEU A 22 6.92 -5.41 1.74
CA LEU A 22 5.55 -5.01 1.39
C LEU A 22 5.48 -4.31 0.04
N SER A 23 6.37 -3.33 -0.19
CA SER A 23 6.45 -2.61 -1.46
C SER A 23 6.71 -3.58 -2.62
N ILE A 24 7.65 -4.52 -2.44
CA ILE A 24 8.03 -5.49 -3.46
C ILE A 24 6.87 -6.43 -3.79
N ILE A 25 6.31 -7.12 -2.79
CA ILE A 25 5.28 -8.15 -3.01
C ILE A 25 3.99 -7.53 -3.56
N SER A 26 3.59 -6.36 -3.05
CA SER A 26 2.36 -5.71 -3.50
C SER A 26 2.53 -5.19 -4.94
N ASN A 27 3.62 -4.49 -5.26
CA ASN A 27 3.83 -3.94 -6.63
C ASN A 27 4.22 -5.01 -7.66
N TRP A 28 4.63 -6.20 -7.21
CA TRP A 28 4.96 -7.32 -8.10
C TRP A 28 3.76 -7.73 -8.96
N LYS A 29 2.59 -7.94 -8.35
CA LYS A 29 1.39 -8.42 -9.05
C LYS A 29 0.32 -7.34 -9.25
N LEU A 30 0.43 -6.19 -8.59
CA LEU A 30 -0.63 -5.18 -8.55
C LEU A 30 -0.11 -3.80 -8.99
N ASN A 31 -0.93 -3.09 -9.76
CA ASN A 31 -0.86 -1.65 -9.92
C ASN A 31 -1.60 -1.02 -8.74
N ILE A 32 -0.90 -0.18 -7.97
CA ILE A 32 -1.42 0.36 -6.72
C ILE A 32 -1.41 1.88 -6.81
N LYS A 33 -2.54 2.50 -6.51
CA LYS A 33 -2.67 3.95 -6.48
C LYS A 33 -3.18 4.42 -5.13
N LYS A 34 -2.59 5.50 -4.63
CA LYS A 34 -3.11 6.24 -3.49
C LYS A 34 -4.24 7.14 -3.97
N GLU A 35 -5.44 6.96 -3.42
CA GLU A 35 -6.57 7.82 -3.74
C GLU A 35 -6.55 9.05 -2.83
N PHE A 36 -6.60 8.88 -1.51
CA PHE A 36 -6.54 9.97 -0.53
C PHE A 36 -6.26 9.46 0.90
N ASP A 37 -5.91 10.39 1.79
CA ASP A 37 -5.81 10.14 3.24
C ASP A 37 -7.16 10.41 3.93
N ILE A 38 -7.45 9.66 5.00
CA ILE A 38 -8.70 9.73 5.76
C ILE A 38 -8.36 10.10 7.20
N ASN A 39 -9.02 11.16 7.69
CA ASN A 39 -8.84 11.64 9.05
C ASN A 39 -9.45 10.65 10.07
N PRO A 40 -8.82 10.42 11.24
CA PRO A 40 -9.36 9.56 12.28
C PRO A 40 -10.78 9.93 12.73
N LYS A 41 -11.16 11.21 12.64
CA LYS A 41 -12.52 11.68 12.99
C LYS A 41 -13.62 11.08 12.12
N SER A 42 -13.27 10.48 10.97
CA SER A 42 -14.21 9.78 10.09
C SER A 42 -14.62 8.39 10.61
N PHE A 43 -14.09 7.93 11.74
CA PHE A 43 -14.35 6.59 12.30
C PHE A 43 -14.92 6.66 13.72
N PHE A 44 -15.68 5.61 14.08
CA PHE A 44 -16.16 5.39 15.44
C PHE A 44 -15.94 3.92 15.86
N PRO A 45 -15.23 3.64 16.97
CA PRO A 45 -14.47 4.59 17.79
C PRO A 45 -13.28 5.20 17.03
N LYS A 46 -12.86 6.41 17.44
CA LYS A 46 -11.79 7.15 16.77
C LYS A 46 -10.42 6.45 16.96
N PRO A 47 -9.72 6.05 15.89
CA PRO A 47 -8.36 5.52 15.98
C PRO A 47 -7.34 6.61 16.32
N LYS A 48 -6.14 6.19 16.76
CA LYS A 48 -5.03 7.12 17.11
C LYS A 48 -4.21 7.57 15.89
N VAL A 49 -4.41 6.97 14.73
CA VAL A 49 -3.56 7.16 13.54
C VAL A 49 -4.40 7.43 12.30
N ASP A 50 -3.83 8.21 11.37
CA ASP A 50 -4.41 8.44 10.06
C ASP A 50 -4.53 7.14 9.25
N SER A 51 -5.52 7.11 8.36
CA SER A 51 -5.67 6.04 7.37
C SER A 51 -5.44 6.56 5.96
N THR A 52 -5.17 5.66 5.02
CA THR A 52 -5.03 5.96 3.59
C THR A 52 -5.82 4.95 2.78
N LEU A 53 -6.56 5.44 1.78
CA LEU A 53 -7.24 4.60 0.80
C LEU A 53 -6.30 4.33 -0.39
N LEU A 54 -6.09 3.04 -0.65
CA LEU A 54 -5.34 2.55 -1.80
C LEU A 54 -6.28 1.73 -2.70
N SER A 55 -6.18 1.93 -4.01
CA SER A 55 -6.80 1.09 -5.02
C SER A 55 -5.77 0.10 -5.58
N PHE A 56 -6.20 -1.12 -5.85
CA PHE A 56 -5.35 -2.20 -6.34
C PHE A 56 -5.97 -2.80 -7.60
N VAL A 57 -5.20 -2.87 -8.67
CA VAL A 57 -5.61 -3.49 -9.92
C VAL A 57 -4.56 -4.53 -10.30
N PRO A 58 -4.95 -5.79 -10.60
CA PRO A 58 -3.99 -6.79 -11.08
C PRO A 58 -3.23 -6.29 -12.31
N ARG A 59 -1.91 -6.50 -12.31
CA ARG A 59 -1.08 -6.24 -13.49
C ARG A 59 -1.35 -7.33 -14.51
N LYS A 60 -1.47 -6.95 -15.78
CA LYS A 60 -1.56 -7.90 -16.89
C LYS A 60 -0.24 -8.66 -17.05
N ASP A 61 0.87 -7.93 -16.94
CA ASP A 61 2.22 -8.47 -17.06
C ASP A 61 2.97 -8.33 -15.74
N PHE A 62 3.42 -9.46 -15.20
CA PHE A 62 4.28 -9.53 -14.02
C PHE A 62 5.25 -10.71 -14.15
N PHE A 63 6.37 -10.64 -13.44
CA PHE A 63 7.38 -11.70 -13.49
C PHE A 63 6.84 -12.99 -12.84
N HIS A 64 6.91 -14.13 -13.52
CA HIS A 64 6.48 -15.41 -12.94
C HIS A 64 7.60 -16.01 -12.08
N ILE A 65 7.43 -15.99 -10.75
CA ILE A 65 8.33 -16.67 -9.82
C ILE A 65 8.12 -18.19 -9.98
N LYS A 66 9.14 -18.88 -10.49
CA LYS A 66 9.13 -20.35 -10.60
C LYS A 66 9.64 -20.92 -9.28
N LYS A 67 8.83 -21.72 -8.59
CA LYS A 67 9.11 -22.36 -7.28
C LYS A 67 9.35 -21.33 -6.15
N PRO A 68 8.27 -20.81 -5.52
CA PRO A 68 8.37 -19.84 -4.43
C PRO A 68 8.91 -20.43 -3.14
#